data_AF-A0A0C2WCU4-F1
#
_entry.id   AF-A0A0C2WCU4-F1
#
_cell.length_a   1.000
_cell.length_b   1.000
_cell.length_c   1.000
_cell.angle_alpha   90.00
_cell.angle_beta   90.00
_cell.angle_gamma   90.00
#
_symmetry.space_group_name_H-M   'P 1'
#
loop_
_entity.id
_entity.type
_entity.pdbx_description
1 polymer ?
#
loop_
_entity_poly.entity_id
_entity_poly.type
_entity_poly.pdbx_seq_one_letter_code
_entity_poly.pdbx_strand_id
1 'polypeptide(L)'
;MSIIDWILRVREYADIMDELTAIQSGSQRQNVPLIGSPSVEYPSFGEDSQLMEVDSIVIESDESSDGRLGQWSVQITVYVQEQGTEPKHCWIDENSTYGNLHYEVAKLYPNHEVVILSGVYGKHTYWEESPPEKNIGFVYGSLYAVATTGPLRYTLAIVQTNLSDYPVALFDFPKDINGTILDAITAVKPDLLNVVMQIAYYSIPGDIQGSHYRYDSFKNQEMSTFPTIFCVTINEQAPAQFLTAHVARSALHLINSLAATVIMLPGSEERPPSSKKTDDEEIATFLRMAPVLADEIQR
;
A
#
# COMPACT_ATOMS: atom_id res chain seq x y z
N MET A 1 -19.02 1.80 -29.28
CA MET A 1 -17.71 1.30 -28.79
C MET A 1 -18.00 0.00 -28.06
N SER A 2 -17.35 -1.10 -28.41
CA SER A 2 -17.59 -2.37 -27.71
C SER A 2 -16.91 -2.35 -26.33
N ILE A 3 -17.34 -3.22 -25.40
CA ILE A 3 -16.68 -3.36 -24.09
C ILE A 3 -15.23 -3.80 -24.26
N ILE A 4 -14.94 -4.64 -25.26
CA ILE A 4 -13.58 -5.03 -25.62
C ILE A 4 -12.78 -3.80 -26.06
N ASP A 5 -13.34 -2.91 -26.88
CA ASP A 5 -12.66 -1.65 -27.25
C ASP A 5 -12.43 -0.73 -26.05
N TRP A 6 -13.34 -0.69 -25.08
CA TRP A 6 -13.19 0.12 -23.87
C TRP A 6 -12.11 -0.45 -22.95
N ILE A 7 -12.11 -1.76 -22.70
CA ILE A 7 -11.07 -2.45 -21.91
C ILE A 7 -9.69 -2.29 -22.55
N LEU A 8 -9.60 -2.45 -23.87
CA LEU A 8 -8.34 -2.27 -24.60
C LEU A 8 -7.81 -0.83 -24.49
N ARG A 9 -8.69 0.18 -24.55
CA ARG A 9 -8.30 1.59 -24.37
C ARG A 9 -7.90 1.93 -22.94
N VAL A 10 -8.55 1.36 -21.94
CA VAL A 10 -8.16 1.56 -20.54
C VAL A 10 -6.79 0.92 -20.26
N ARG A 11 -6.54 -0.26 -20.84
CA ARG A 11 -5.24 -0.94 -20.75
C ARG A 11 -4.14 -0.13 -21.44
N GLU A 12 -4.37 0.35 -22.66
CA GLU A 12 -3.44 1.21 -23.40
C GLU A 12 -3.14 2.51 -22.62
N TYR A 13 -4.13 3.07 -21.93
CA TYR A 13 -3.94 4.25 -21.07
C TYR A 13 -3.12 3.93 -19.81
N ALA A 14 -3.34 2.78 -19.18
CA ALA A 14 -2.55 2.33 -18.03
C ALA A 14 -1.07 2.13 -18.40
N ASP A 15 -0.80 1.47 -19.54
CA ASP A 15 0.56 1.23 -20.03
C ASP A 15 1.30 2.56 -20.28
N ILE A 16 0.62 3.57 -20.85
CA ILE A 16 1.17 4.93 -21.04
C ILE A 16 1.49 5.61 -19.69
N MET A 17 0.66 5.42 -18.67
CA MET A 17 0.86 6.03 -17.36
C MET A 17 2.04 5.40 -16.59
N ASP A 18 2.26 4.11 -16.73
CA ASP A 18 3.41 3.43 -16.15
C ASP A 18 4.72 3.84 -16.85
N GLU A 19 4.71 4.00 -18.18
CA GLU A 19 5.87 4.53 -18.92
C GLU A 19 6.24 5.97 -18.49
N LEU A 20 5.24 6.83 -18.28
CA LEU A 20 5.45 8.19 -17.78
C LEU A 20 6.00 8.21 -16.34
N THR A 21 5.57 7.27 -15.49
CA THR A 21 6.05 7.13 -14.10
C THR A 21 7.51 6.63 -14.07
N ALA A 22 7.87 5.72 -14.98
CA ALA A 22 9.24 5.23 -15.14
C ALA A 22 10.21 6.32 -15.63
N ILE A 23 9.77 7.19 -16.55
CA ILE A 23 10.58 8.31 -17.04
C ILE A 23 10.87 9.34 -15.93
N GLN A 24 9.93 9.55 -15.02
CA GLN A 24 10.09 10.51 -13.92
C GLN A 24 11.00 10.00 -12.79
N SER A 25 11.02 8.70 -12.54
CA SER A 25 11.83 8.07 -11.49
C SER A 25 13.31 7.89 -11.86
N GLY A 26 13.67 7.99 -13.15
CA GLY A 26 15.04 7.85 -13.63
C GLY A 26 16.00 9.03 -13.37
N SER A 27 15.55 10.12 -12.75
CA SER A 27 16.30 11.41 -12.74
C SER A 27 17.13 11.72 -11.48
N GLN A 28 17.17 10.87 -10.45
CA GLN A 28 18.04 11.10 -9.29
C GLN A 28 18.65 9.82 -8.72
N ARG A 29 19.92 9.56 -9.08
CA ARG A 29 20.82 8.72 -8.28
C ARG A 29 22.12 9.48 -8.04
N GLN A 30 22.27 10.03 -6.83
CA GLN A 30 23.58 10.42 -6.30
C GLN A 30 24.12 9.27 -5.45
N ASN A 31 25.33 8.82 -5.78
CA ASN A 31 26.06 7.78 -5.07
C ASN A 31 26.54 8.29 -3.70
N VAL A 32 26.16 7.61 -2.62
CA VAL A 32 26.72 7.80 -1.27
C VAL A 32 27.56 6.55 -0.91
N PRO A 33 28.77 6.70 -0.37
CA PRO A 33 29.64 5.56 -0.05
C PRO A 33 29.21 4.85 1.24
N LEU A 34 29.16 3.51 1.19
CA LEU A 34 28.91 2.61 2.32
C LEU A 34 30.10 2.61 3.30
N ILE A 35 29.83 2.86 4.58
CA ILE A 35 30.75 2.62 5.70
C ILE A 35 30.30 1.35 6.43
N GLY A 36 31.25 0.45 6.70
CA GLY A 36 30.98 -0.90 7.19
C GLY A 36 30.42 -0.96 8.61
N SER A 37 29.43 -1.83 8.80
CA SER A 37 28.79 -2.14 10.08
C SER A 37 29.41 -3.39 10.74
N PRO A 38 29.46 -3.45 12.08
CA PRO A 38 29.98 -4.59 12.82
C PRO A 38 28.96 -5.72 12.93
N SER A 39 29.45 -6.96 12.98
CA SER A 39 28.66 -8.18 13.14
C SER A 39 28.10 -8.31 14.56
N VAL A 40 26.80 -8.62 14.67
CA VAL A 40 26.13 -8.98 15.93
C VAL A 40 25.57 -10.40 15.79
N GLU A 41 25.87 -11.26 16.75
CA GLU A 41 25.36 -12.64 16.83
C GLU A 41 23.92 -12.63 17.39
N TYR A 42 23.03 -13.35 16.72
CA TYR A 42 21.62 -13.52 17.11
C TYR A 42 21.42 -14.77 17.98
N PRO A 43 20.45 -14.77 18.92
CA PRO A 43 20.12 -15.95 19.69
C PRO A 43 19.35 -16.98 18.84
N SER A 44 19.77 -18.24 18.98
CA SER A 44 19.13 -19.42 18.38
C SER A 44 17.74 -19.65 19.00
N PHE A 45 16.70 -19.66 18.16
CA PHE A 45 15.37 -20.16 18.51
C PHE A 45 15.31 -21.68 18.26
N GLY A 46 14.72 -22.39 19.21
CA GLY A 46 14.69 -23.85 19.28
C GLY A 46 13.94 -24.50 18.11
N GLU A 47 14.58 -25.51 17.54
CA GLU A 47 14.05 -26.42 16.52
C GLU A 47 13.05 -27.38 17.17
N ASP A 48 11.76 -27.14 17.01
CA ASP A 48 10.71 -28.17 17.10
C ASP A 48 9.37 -27.58 16.60
N SER A 49 9.31 -27.27 15.30
CA SER A 49 8.05 -26.98 14.60
C SER A 49 8.01 -27.79 13.32
N GLN A 50 6.97 -28.64 13.21
CA GLN A 50 6.66 -29.38 12.00
C GLN A 50 6.50 -28.37 10.84
N LEU A 51 7.40 -28.46 9.85
CA LEU A 51 7.37 -27.65 8.64
C LEU A 51 6.10 -28.02 7.85
N MET A 52 5.05 -27.23 8.01
CA MET A 52 4.04 -27.13 6.95
C MET A 52 4.74 -26.51 5.74
N GLU A 53 4.57 -27.10 4.56
CA GLU A 53 4.95 -26.46 3.29
C GLU A 53 4.21 -25.13 3.23
N VAL A 54 4.97 -24.05 3.40
CA VAL A 54 4.45 -22.69 3.32
C VAL A 54 4.46 -22.32 1.83
N ASP A 55 3.28 -22.18 1.24
CA ASP A 55 3.14 -21.61 -0.10
C ASP A 55 3.83 -20.24 -0.12
N SER A 56 4.82 -20.11 -0.99
CA SER A 56 5.84 -19.07 -0.90
C SER A 56 5.38 -17.77 -1.57
N ILE A 57 5.27 -16.69 -0.79
CA ILE A 57 5.29 -15.33 -1.32
C ILE A 57 6.64 -15.11 -2.01
N VAL A 58 6.62 -14.47 -3.17
CA VAL A 58 7.85 -14.11 -3.89
C VAL A 58 7.87 -12.61 -4.09
N ILE A 59 8.92 -11.96 -3.59
CA ILE A 59 9.20 -10.55 -3.84
C ILE A 59 10.16 -10.48 -5.02
N GLU A 60 9.67 -10.03 -6.17
CA GLU A 60 10.45 -10.00 -7.41
C GLU A 60 11.03 -8.60 -7.67
N SER A 61 12.20 -8.60 -8.29
CA SER A 61 12.81 -7.42 -8.90
C SER A 61 12.28 -7.30 -10.34
N ASP A 62 11.15 -6.60 -10.50
CA ASP A 62 10.54 -6.03 -11.73
C ASP A 62 10.48 -6.77 -13.10
N GLU A 63 11.06 -7.95 -13.35
CA GLU A 63 11.22 -8.43 -14.74
C GLU A 63 10.72 -9.85 -15.10
N SER A 64 9.93 -10.54 -14.28
CA SER A 64 9.53 -11.94 -14.57
C SER A 64 8.04 -12.22 -14.44
N SER A 65 7.27 -11.92 -15.50
CA SER A 65 5.83 -12.23 -15.59
C SER A 65 5.56 -13.68 -16.06
N ASP A 66 6.00 -14.68 -15.29
CA ASP A 66 5.69 -16.08 -15.58
C ASP A 66 4.33 -16.47 -14.94
N GLY A 67 3.46 -17.10 -15.72
CA GLY A 67 2.03 -17.28 -15.46
C GLY A 67 1.69 -18.12 -14.21
N ARG A 68 1.69 -17.50 -13.04
CA ARG A 68 1.25 -18.08 -11.76
C ARG A 68 -0.28 -18.00 -11.64
N LEU A 69 -0.97 -19.10 -11.96
CA LEU A 69 -2.41 -19.21 -11.78
C LEU A 69 -2.77 -19.08 -10.29
N GLY A 70 -3.72 -18.19 -9.96
CA GLY A 70 -4.19 -17.98 -8.58
C GLY A 70 -3.36 -17.02 -7.74
N GLN A 71 -2.28 -16.46 -8.27
CA GLN A 71 -1.51 -15.40 -7.61
C GLN A 71 -1.85 -14.04 -8.21
N TRP A 72 -1.81 -13.01 -7.38
CA TRP A 72 -1.90 -11.62 -7.81
C TRP A 72 -0.75 -10.80 -7.24
N SER A 73 -0.37 -9.77 -7.98
CA SER A 73 0.69 -8.86 -7.56
C SER A 73 0.12 -7.78 -6.64
N VAL A 74 0.84 -7.51 -5.57
CA VAL A 74 0.56 -6.41 -4.64
C VAL A 74 1.83 -5.59 -4.49
N GLN A 75 1.67 -4.27 -4.55
CA GLN A 75 2.75 -3.35 -4.21
C GLN A 75 2.82 -3.20 -2.70
N ILE A 76 3.98 -3.48 -2.12
CA ILE A 76 4.29 -3.15 -0.73
C ILE A 76 5.23 -1.94 -0.69
N THR A 77 4.86 -0.93 0.08
CA THR A 77 5.69 0.24 0.33
C THR A 77 6.42 0.06 1.66
N VAL A 78 7.73 -0.07 1.62
CA VAL A 78 8.56 -0.25 2.81
C VAL A 78 9.17 1.09 3.20
N TYR A 79 8.86 1.54 4.42
CA TYR A 79 9.53 2.67 5.05
C TYR A 79 10.80 2.17 5.72
N VAL A 80 11.95 2.48 5.13
CA VAL A 80 13.25 2.03 5.61
C VAL A 80 13.93 3.19 6.32
N GLN A 81 14.31 2.97 7.57
CA GLN A 81 15.06 3.95 8.34
C GLN A 81 16.32 4.39 7.57
N GLU A 82 16.57 5.70 7.51
CA GLU A 82 17.69 6.37 6.80
C GLU A 82 17.68 6.25 5.26
N GLN A 83 16.99 5.28 4.68
CA GLN A 83 16.94 5.05 3.22
C GLN A 83 15.67 5.61 2.58
N GLY A 84 14.65 5.96 3.37
CA GLY A 84 13.43 6.60 2.91
C GLY A 84 12.33 5.59 2.61
N THR A 85 11.69 5.71 1.43
CA THR A 85 10.55 4.87 1.06
C THR A 85 10.88 4.04 -0.17
N GLU A 86 10.72 2.72 -0.11
CA GLU A 86 11.00 1.81 -1.22
C GLU A 86 9.75 1.00 -1.60
N PRO A 87 9.22 1.14 -2.83
CA PRO A 87 8.21 0.23 -3.33
C PRO A 87 8.84 -1.12 -3.71
N LYS A 88 8.17 -2.22 -3.38
CA LYS A 88 8.48 -3.58 -3.83
C LYS A 88 7.23 -4.24 -4.37
N HIS A 89 7.38 -5.17 -5.30
CA HIS A 89 6.30 -5.99 -5.81
C HIS A 89 6.36 -7.38 -5.20
N CYS A 90 5.25 -7.83 -4.61
CA CYS A 90 5.12 -9.16 -4.04
C CYS A 90 3.95 -9.90 -4.70
N TRP A 91 4.16 -11.19 -4.96
CA TRP A 91 3.09 -12.09 -5.40
C TRP A 91 2.50 -12.78 -4.19
N ILE A 92 1.18 -12.65 -4.04
CA ILE A 92 0.41 -13.30 -2.98
C ILE A 92 -0.73 -14.12 -3.59
N ASP A 93 -1.24 -15.07 -2.82
CA ASP A 93 -2.41 -15.89 -3.12
C ASP A 93 -3.47 -15.80 -2.01
N GLU A 94 -4.56 -16.54 -2.17
CA GLU A 94 -5.70 -16.56 -1.24
C GLU A 94 -5.36 -17.04 0.18
N ASN A 95 -4.24 -17.77 0.34
CA ASN A 95 -3.80 -18.35 1.60
C ASN A 95 -2.64 -17.57 2.22
N SER A 96 -2.12 -16.57 1.53
CA SER A 96 -1.01 -15.74 1.98
C SER A 96 -1.39 -14.96 3.23
N THR A 97 -0.58 -15.09 4.27
CA THR A 97 -0.75 -14.39 5.55
C THR A 97 0.22 -13.23 5.69
N TYR A 98 -0.07 -12.30 6.62
CA TYR A 98 0.89 -11.25 6.97
C TYR A 98 2.21 -11.80 7.53
N GLY A 99 2.19 -12.97 8.18
CA GLY A 99 3.39 -13.66 8.65
C GLY A 99 4.29 -14.15 7.51
N ASN A 100 3.67 -14.66 6.43
CA ASN A 100 4.43 -15.02 5.22
C ASN A 100 5.09 -13.78 4.60
N LEU A 101 4.33 -12.68 4.51
CA LEU A 101 4.83 -11.44 3.91
C LEU A 101 5.94 -10.82 4.77
N HIS A 102 5.75 -10.81 6.09
CA HIS A 102 6.77 -10.39 7.05
C HIS A 102 8.08 -11.16 6.84
N TYR A 103 8.01 -12.49 6.75
CA TYR A 103 9.19 -13.32 6.53
C TYR A 103 9.92 -12.97 5.22
N GLU A 104 9.20 -12.80 4.12
CA GLU A 104 9.83 -12.44 2.84
C GLU A 104 10.44 -11.04 2.84
N VAL A 105 9.76 -10.05 3.44
CA VAL A 105 10.29 -8.68 3.54
C VAL A 105 11.51 -8.66 4.46
N ALA A 106 11.51 -9.40 5.57
CA ALA A 106 12.64 -9.48 6.49
C ALA A 106 13.93 -10.01 5.82
N LYS A 107 13.83 -10.91 4.84
CA LYS A 107 15.00 -11.37 4.05
C LYS A 107 15.68 -10.24 3.28
N LEU A 108 14.91 -9.25 2.82
CA LEU A 108 15.44 -8.10 2.09
C LEU A 108 16.14 -7.10 3.02
N TYR A 109 15.74 -7.08 4.29
CA TYR A 109 16.25 -6.15 5.29
C TYR A 109 16.82 -6.90 6.52
N PRO A 110 17.87 -7.73 6.36
CA PRO A 110 18.34 -8.64 7.42
C PRO A 110 18.93 -7.94 8.66
N ASN A 111 19.21 -6.64 8.56
CA ASN A 111 19.71 -5.81 9.67
C ASN A 111 18.60 -4.95 10.30
N HIS A 112 17.35 -5.17 9.92
CA HIS A 112 16.20 -4.40 10.39
C HIS A 112 15.17 -5.30 11.06
N GLU A 113 14.49 -4.74 12.05
CA GLU A 113 13.20 -5.25 12.51
C GLU A 113 12.13 -4.78 11.53
N VAL A 114 11.36 -5.72 10.98
CA VAL A 114 10.32 -5.42 10.00
C VAL A 114 8.97 -5.53 10.68
N VAL A 115 8.12 -4.52 10.49
CA VAL A 115 6.74 -4.52 10.94
C VAL A 115 5.84 -4.35 9.73
N ILE A 116 4.99 -5.33 9.46
CA ILE A 116 3.96 -5.20 8.42
C ILE A 116 2.76 -4.47 9.02
N LEU A 117 2.22 -3.51 8.27
CA LEU A 117 1.08 -2.72 8.70
C LEU A 117 -0.21 -3.21 8.04
N SER A 118 -1.29 -3.23 8.80
CA SER A 118 -2.65 -3.46 8.30
C SER A 118 -3.50 -2.21 8.50
N GLY A 119 -4.25 -1.85 7.46
CA GLY A 119 -5.22 -0.75 7.52
C GLY A 119 -6.51 -1.20 8.17
N VAL A 120 -6.97 -0.44 9.17
CA VAL A 120 -8.29 -0.53 9.77
C VAL A 120 -9.14 0.60 9.22
N TYR A 121 -10.03 0.25 8.30
CA TYR A 121 -10.90 1.21 7.62
C TYR A 121 -12.20 1.44 8.40
N GLY A 122 -12.66 2.69 8.46
CA GLY A 122 -13.89 3.06 9.15
C GLY A 122 -14.05 4.58 9.20
N LYS A 123 -14.84 5.07 10.16
CA LYS A 123 -15.00 6.52 10.38
C LYS A 123 -13.66 7.22 10.67
N HIS A 124 -12.73 6.48 11.27
CA HIS A 124 -11.40 6.96 11.62
C HIS A 124 -10.38 5.93 11.12
N THR A 125 -9.99 6.00 9.84
CA THR A 125 -9.00 5.08 9.26
C THR A 125 -7.69 5.13 10.06
N TYR A 126 -7.12 3.97 10.38
CA TYR A 126 -5.78 3.89 10.99
C TYR A 126 -4.97 2.70 10.53
N TRP A 127 -3.67 2.71 10.83
CA TRP A 127 -2.78 1.56 10.61
C TRP A 127 -2.25 1.04 11.93
N GLU A 128 -2.22 -0.29 12.03
CA GLU A 128 -1.69 -1.05 13.15
C GLU A 128 -0.74 -2.14 12.66
N GLU A 129 0.05 -2.71 13.58
CA GLU A 129 0.85 -3.89 13.28
C GLU A 129 -0.07 -5.07 12.92
N SER A 130 0.24 -5.73 11.81
CA SER A 130 -0.56 -6.84 11.31
C SER A 130 -0.41 -8.09 12.17
N PRO A 131 -1.50 -8.75 12.57
CA PRO A 131 -1.42 -10.08 13.17
C PRO A 131 -0.85 -11.09 12.15
N PRO A 132 0.21 -11.84 12.48
CA PRO A 132 0.92 -12.68 11.52
C PRO A 132 0.06 -13.80 10.94
N GLU A 133 -0.90 -14.32 11.70
CA GLU A 133 -1.81 -15.39 11.30
C GLU A 133 -2.97 -14.93 10.40
N LYS A 134 -3.16 -13.62 10.23
CA LYS A 134 -4.28 -13.09 9.45
C LYS A 134 -3.97 -13.16 7.95
N ASN A 135 -4.92 -13.67 7.17
CA ASN A 135 -4.81 -13.68 5.71
C ASN A 135 -4.81 -12.26 5.15
N ILE A 136 -4.03 -12.06 4.10
CA ILE A 136 -4.02 -10.83 3.32
C ILE A 136 -5.24 -10.87 2.40
N GLY A 137 -6.20 -9.99 2.64
CA GLY A 137 -7.41 -9.92 1.81
C GLY A 137 -7.11 -9.49 0.37
N PHE A 138 -8.00 -9.86 -0.56
CA PHE A 138 -7.89 -9.50 -1.97
C PHE A 138 -8.06 -7.99 -2.25
N VAL A 139 -8.58 -7.23 -1.29
CA VAL A 139 -9.00 -5.82 -1.47
C VAL A 139 -7.84 -4.83 -1.30
N TYR A 140 -6.68 -5.27 -0.82
CA TYR A 140 -5.56 -4.37 -0.56
C TYR A 140 -4.80 -4.04 -1.86
N GLY A 141 -5.07 -2.86 -2.43
CA GLY A 141 -4.33 -2.35 -3.59
C GLY A 141 -2.87 -1.96 -3.26
N SER A 142 -2.57 -1.71 -1.98
CA SER A 142 -1.20 -1.46 -1.51
C SER A 142 -1.05 -1.92 -0.06
N LEU A 143 0.10 -2.50 0.24
CA LEU A 143 0.53 -2.87 1.59
C LEU A 143 1.64 -1.94 2.05
N TYR A 144 1.84 -1.86 3.36
CA TYR A 144 2.85 -1.00 3.95
C TYR A 144 3.64 -1.78 4.99
N ALA A 145 4.93 -1.47 5.08
CA ALA A 145 5.82 -2.03 6.09
C ALA A 145 6.77 -0.94 6.62
N VAL A 146 7.27 -1.15 7.83
CA VAL A 146 8.31 -0.33 8.44
C VAL A 146 9.51 -1.22 8.73
N ALA A 147 10.70 -0.79 8.36
CA ALA A 147 11.96 -1.47 8.63
C ALA A 147 12.86 -0.55 9.46
N THR A 148 13.10 -0.90 10.72
CA THR A 148 13.88 -0.11 11.70
C THR A 148 15.18 -0.81 12.09
N THR A 149 16.24 -0.05 12.37
CA THR A 149 17.50 -0.61 12.89
C THR A 149 17.55 -0.50 14.41
N GLY A 150 17.56 -1.63 15.12
CA GLY A 150 17.59 -1.64 16.59
C GLY A 150 16.31 -1.07 17.23
N PRO A 151 16.37 -0.56 18.48
CA PRO A 151 15.18 -0.13 19.24
C PRO A 151 14.64 1.24 18.80
N LEU A 152 15.00 1.69 17.60
CA LEU A 152 14.61 2.96 17.05
C LEU A 152 13.11 2.98 16.79
N ARG A 153 12.51 4.11 17.15
CA ARG A 153 11.07 4.24 17.23
C ARG A 153 10.55 5.07 16.06
N TYR A 154 9.32 4.79 15.69
CA TYR A 154 8.62 5.54 14.66
C TYR A 154 7.23 5.94 15.14
N THR A 155 6.67 6.95 14.48
CA THR A 155 5.25 7.29 14.55
C THR A 155 4.67 7.23 13.14
N LEU A 156 3.39 6.95 13.00
CA LEU A 156 2.70 7.00 11.72
C LEU A 156 1.83 8.25 11.65
N ALA A 157 1.93 8.94 10.54
CA ALA A 157 0.99 9.96 10.10
C ALA A 157 0.17 9.41 8.94
N ILE A 158 -1.15 9.58 8.96
CA ILE A 158 -2.03 9.13 7.89
C ILE A 158 -2.33 10.30 6.99
N VAL A 159 -1.95 10.16 5.73
CA VAL A 159 -2.34 11.10 4.70
C VAL A 159 -3.72 10.72 4.22
N GLN A 160 -4.69 11.59 4.51
CA GLN A 160 -6.07 11.42 4.13
C GLN A 160 -6.32 12.03 2.77
N THR A 161 -6.83 11.22 1.86
CA THR A 161 -7.07 11.56 0.47
C THR A 161 -8.54 11.24 0.14
N ASN A 162 -9.08 11.73 -0.98
CA ASN A 162 -10.44 11.42 -1.41
C ASN A 162 -10.55 9.99 -1.95
N LEU A 163 -9.42 9.36 -2.32
CA LEU A 163 -9.41 8.09 -3.04
C LEU A 163 -8.80 6.94 -2.22
N SER A 164 -7.64 7.16 -1.60
CA SER A 164 -6.93 6.17 -0.82
C SER A 164 -6.08 6.82 0.27
N ASP A 165 -6.48 6.65 1.52
CA ASP A 165 -5.65 6.99 2.66
C ASP A 165 -4.37 6.14 2.64
N TYR A 166 -3.25 6.70 3.10
CA TYR A 166 -2.00 5.94 3.26
C TYR A 166 -1.18 6.41 4.46
N PRO A 167 -0.42 5.50 5.12
CA PRO A 167 0.43 5.86 6.23
C PRO A 167 1.75 6.44 5.72
N VAL A 168 2.37 7.29 6.53
CA VAL A 168 3.74 7.82 6.36
C VAL A 168 4.46 7.58 7.68
N ALA A 169 5.57 6.84 7.63
CA ALA A 169 6.38 6.60 8.81
C ALA A 169 7.34 7.77 9.08
N LEU A 170 7.23 8.33 10.27
CA LEU A 170 8.11 9.36 10.79
C LEU A 170 9.09 8.69 11.76
N PHE A 171 10.30 8.43 11.28
CA PHE A 171 11.41 8.00 12.12
C PHE A 171 11.92 9.16 12.96
N ASP A 172 12.71 8.88 14.01
CA ASP A 172 13.32 9.87 14.91
C ASP A 172 13.99 11.02 14.13
N PHE A 173 13.18 12.03 13.83
CA PHE A 173 13.54 13.15 12.97
C PHE A 173 14.63 13.95 13.69
N PRO A 174 15.77 14.25 13.02
CA PRO A 174 16.95 14.76 13.71
C PRO A 174 16.66 16.08 14.41
N LYS A 175 16.61 16.00 15.75
CA LYS A 175 17.12 16.86 16.85
C LYS A 175 17.27 18.38 16.71
N ASP A 176 16.92 19.02 15.61
CA ASP A 176 16.74 20.46 15.65
C ASP A 176 15.48 20.74 16.47
N ILE A 177 15.70 21.29 17.66
CA ILE A 177 14.71 21.48 18.73
C ILE A 177 13.49 22.30 18.23
N ASN A 178 13.61 22.90 17.06
CA ASN A 178 12.64 23.81 16.45
C ASN A 178 11.84 23.19 15.30
N GLY A 179 12.13 21.97 14.84
CA GLY A 179 11.37 21.33 13.76
C GLY A 179 9.90 21.12 14.13
N THR A 180 9.00 21.43 13.20
CA THR A 180 7.56 21.21 13.34
C THR A 180 7.15 19.82 12.86
N ILE A 181 5.91 19.39 13.18
CA ILE A 181 5.37 18.13 12.65
C ILE A 181 5.29 18.18 11.11
N LEU A 182 4.98 19.36 10.55
CA LEU A 182 5.03 19.56 9.10
C LEU A 182 6.41 19.32 8.52
N ASP A 183 7.46 19.82 9.18
CA ASP A 183 8.85 19.63 8.73
C ASP A 183 9.22 18.14 8.72
N ALA A 184 8.79 17.39 9.75
CA ALA A 184 9.02 15.95 9.81
C ALA A 184 8.29 15.20 8.68
N ILE A 185 7.03 15.53 8.41
CA ILE A 185 6.25 14.92 7.32
C ILE A 185 6.86 15.26 5.95
N THR A 186 7.16 16.54 5.71
CA THR A 186 7.68 17.01 4.41
C THR A 186 9.10 16.53 4.16
N ALA A 187 9.88 16.23 5.19
CA ALA A 187 11.18 15.60 5.01
C ALA A 187 11.10 14.14 4.54
N VAL A 188 10.06 13.39 4.96
CA VAL A 188 9.83 12.01 4.50
C VAL A 188 9.10 11.99 3.16
N LYS A 189 8.17 12.92 2.95
CA LYS A 189 7.34 13.06 1.74
C LYS A 189 7.35 14.51 1.25
N PRO A 190 8.40 14.92 0.50
CA PRO A 190 8.54 16.30 0.02
C PRO A 190 7.41 16.75 -0.91
N ASP A 191 6.73 15.81 -1.57
CA ASP A 191 5.56 16.01 -2.41
C ASP A 191 4.35 16.53 -1.63
N LEU A 192 4.32 16.35 -0.32
CA LEU A 192 3.28 16.90 0.56
C LEU A 192 3.47 18.40 0.84
N LEU A 193 4.62 18.98 0.47
CA LEU A 193 4.89 20.39 0.66
C LEU A 193 3.90 21.24 -0.15
N ASN A 194 3.24 22.19 0.52
CA ASN A 194 2.20 23.08 -0.01
C ASN A 194 0.82 22.44 -0.29
N VAL A 195 0.65 21.13 -0.08
CA VAL A 195 -0.67 20.49 -0.20
C VAL A 195 -1.27 20.11 1.14
N VAL A 196 -0.48 20.02 2.22
CA VAL A 196 -1.01 19.83 3.58
C VAL A 196 -1.88 21.02 3.98
N MET A 197 -3.17 20.74 4.26
CA MET A 197 -4.14 21.73 4.76
C MET A 197 -4.21 21.73 6.29
N GLN A 198 -4.11 20.56 6.89
CA GLN A 198 -4.28 20.37 8.32
C GLN A 198 -3.48 19.16 8.79
N ILE A 199 -2.87 19.25 9.97
CA ILE A 199 -2.36 18.09 10.69
C ILE A 199 -3.07 18.07 12.03
N ALA A 200 -3.69 16.96 12.41
CA ALA A 200 -4.35 16.79 13.70
C ALA A 200 -3.83 15.55 14.43
N TYR A 201 -3.97 15.49 15.75
CA TYR A 201 -3.83 14.22 16.45
C TYR A 201 -4.99 13.32 16.07
N TYR A 202 -4.72 12.02 15.95
CA TYR A 202 -5.74 11.02 15.64
C TYR A 202 -6.88 11.05 16.69
N SER A 203 -6.49 11.11 17.97
CA SER A 203 -7.41 11.05 19.11
C SER A 203 -8.08 12.39 19.46
N ILE A 204 -7.51 13.53 19.02
CA ILE A 204 -7.96 14.86 19.46
C ILE A 204 -8.04 15.81 18.26
N PRO A 205 -9.23 16.39 17.98
CA PRO A 205 -9.36 17.38 16.92
C PRO A 205 -8.62 18.68 17.29
N GLY A 206 -7.83 19.19 16.34
CA GLY A 206 -7.11 20.46 16.47
C GLY A 206 -5.94 20.48 15.51
N ASP A 207 -5.70 21.62 14.85
CA ASP A 207 -4.53 21.76 13.99
C ASP A 207 -3.26 21.90 14.82
N ILE A 208 -2.29 21.03 14.54
CA ILE A 208 -1.01 20.92 15.22
C ILE A 208 0.15 21.02 14.23
N GLN A 209 -0.10 21.42 12.98
CA GLN A 209 0.92 21.52 11.93
C GLN A 209 2.18 22.26 12.39
N GLY A 210 2.02 23.38 13.09
CA GLY A 210 3.12 24.20 13.63
C GLY A 210 3.67 23.74 15.00
N SER A 211 3.17 22.63 15.55
CA SER A 211 3.67 22.11 16.83
C SER A 211 5.06 21.51 16.66
N HIS A 212 5.91 21.65 17.68
CA HIS A 212 7.22 21.03 17.67
C HIS A 212 7.12 19.51 17.63
N TYR A 213 7.84 18.88 16.70
CA TYR A 213 7.92 17.44 16.63
C TYR A 213 8.85 16.91 17.72
N ARG A 214 8.28 16.24 18.73
CA ARG A 214 9.03 15.60 19.81
C ARG A 214 8.45 14.21 20.07
N TYR A 215 9.14 13.20 19.55
CA TYR A 215 8.75 11.80 19.70
C TYR A 215 8.35 11.45 21.15
N ASP A 216 9.20 11.77 22.13
CA ASP A 216 8.95 11.46 23.54
C ASP A 216 7.72 12.18 24.12
N SER A 217 7.34 13.34 23.58
CA SER A 217 6.14 14.06 24.00
C SER A 217 4.88 13.33 23.56
N PHE A 218 4.86 12.79 22.34
CA PHE A 218 3.71 12.05 21.80
C PHE A 218 3.60 10.65 22.42
N LYS A 219 4.73 9.97 22.62
CA LYS A 219 4.77 8.65 23.24
C LYS A 219 4.07 8.61 24.62
N ASN A 220 4.27 9.65 25.43
CA ASN A 220 3.70 9.69 26.78
C ASN A 220 2.21 10.08 26.78
N GLN A 221 1.71 10.67 25.69
CA GLN A 221 0.31 11.05 25.53
C GLN A 221 -0.53 9.90 24.97
N GLU A 222 0.04 9.12 24.05
CA GLU A 222 -0.60 7.94 23.44
C GLU A 222 -0.28 6.70 24.30
N MET A 223 -1.16 6.42 25.27
CA MET A 223 -1.16 5.16 25.99
C MET A 223 -1.94 4.11 25.17
N SER A 224 -1.23 3.05 24.75
CA SER A 224 -1.72 1.78 24.21
C SER A 224 -1.68 1.61 22.68
N THR A 225 -0.92 0.59 22.26
CA THR A 225 -1.12 -0.28 21.07
C THR A 225 -1.11 0.30 19.65
N PHE A 226 -1.11 1.61 19.43
CA PHE A 226 -1.24 2.16 18.07
C PHE A 226 0.00 2.94 17.62
N PRO A 227 0.62 2.61 16.47
CA PRO A 227 1.69 3.43 15.91
C PRO A 227 1.16 4.69 15.19
N THR A 228 -0.14 4.74 14.88
CA THR A 228 -0.81 5.90 14.26
C THR A 228 -1.05 7.00 15.28
N ILE A 229 -0.52 8.20 15.03
CA ILE A 229 -0.64 9.36 15.93
C ILE A 229 -1.27 10.57 15.24
N PHE A 230 -1.04 10.73 13.92
CA PHE A 230 -1.44 11.94 13.22
C PHE A 230 -2.38 11.66 12.04
N CYS A 231 -3.33 12.57 11.83
CA CYS A 231 -4.13 12.67 10.60
C CYS A 231 -3.65 13.90 9.83
N VAL A 232 -3.34 13.72 8.56
CA VAL A 232 -2.84 14.76 7.64
C VAL A 232 -3.87 14.92 6.53
N THR A 233 -4.61 16.01 6.54
CA THR A 233 -5.56 16.33 5.47
C THR A 233 -4.85 17.15 4.40
N ILE A 234 -4.97 16.73 3.14
CA ILE A 234 -4.34 17.41 2.00
C ILE A 234 -5.37 18.05 1.07
N ASN A 235 -4.94 19.09 0.36
CA ASN A 235 -5.69 19.71 -0.73
C ASN A 235 -5.37 19.01 -2.05
N GLU A 236 -6.23 18.08 -2.46
CA GLU A 236 -6.07 17.38 -3.74
C GLU A 236 -6.37 18.25 -4.97
N GLN A 237 -6.96 19.43 -4.78
CA GLN A 237 -7.18 20.37 -5.89
C GLN A 237 -5.89 21.08 -6.31
N ALA A 238 -4.79 20.90 -5.57
CA ALA A 238 -3.44 21.28 -5.98
C ALA A 238 -2.85 20.24 -6.95
N PRO A 239 -2.06 20.69 -7.94
CA PRO A 239 -2.27 20.46 -9.38
C PRO A 239 -2.57 19.01 -9.81
N ALA A 240 -3.40 18.91 -10.87
CA ALA A 240 -4.04 17.76 -11.54
C ALA A 240 -3.22 16.47 -11.84
N GLN A 241 -1.97 16.38 -11.40
CA GLN A 241 -1.08 15.24 -11.63
C GLN A 241 -1.42 14.05 -10.71
N PHE A 242 -1.92 14.31 -9.50
CA PHE A 242 -2.27 13.25 -8.54
C PHE A 242 -3.56 12.50 -8.90
N LEU A 243 -4.59 13.23 -9.36
CA LEU A 243 -5.91 12.66 -9.67
C LEU A 243 -5.86 11.69 -10.86
N THR A 244 -5.11 12.04 -11.90
CA THR A 244 -5.13 11.25 -13.15
C THR A 244 -4.50 9.87 -12.99
N ALA A 245 -3.36 9.77 -12.29
CA ALA A 245 -2.67 8.49 -12.09
C ALA A 245 -3.43 7.56 -11.12
N HIS A 246 -4.03 8.12 -10.08
CA HIS A 246 -4.64 7.32 -9.03
C HIS A 246 -6.05 6.83 -9.38
N VAL A 247 -6.85 7.66 -10.07
CA VAL A 247 -8.16 7.26 -10.62
C VAL A 247 -7.96 6.17 -11.69
N ALA A 248 -6.93 6.31 -12.55
CA ALA A 248 -6.61 5.29 -13.54
C ALA A 248 -6.24 3.95 -12.90
N ARG A 249 -5.39 3.95 -11.85
CA ARG A 249 -5.03 2.72 -11.12
C ARG A 249 -6.20 2.07 -10.40
N SER A 250 -7.05 2.87 -9.75
CA SER A 250 -8.24 2.36 -9.06
C SER A 250 -9.23 1.75 -10.04
N ALA A 251 -9.47 2.41 -11.17
CA ALA A 251 -10.30 1.86 -12.25
C ALA A 251 -9.72 0.56 -12.82
N LEU A 252 -8.41 0.50 -13.03
CA LEU A 252 -7.73 -0.69 -13.53
C LEU A 252 -7.84 -1.87 -12.55
N HIS A 253 -7.65 -1.63 -11.24
CA HIS A 253 -7.85 -2.67 -10.22
C HIS A 253 -9.28 -3.20 -10.20
N LEU A 254 -10.27 -2.31 -10.32
CA LEU A 254 -11.68 -2.70 -10.34
C LEU A 254 -12.01 -3.53 -11.59
N ILE A 255 -11.47 -3.15 -12.75
CA ILE A 255 -11.59 -3.93 -14.00
C ILE A 255 -10.92 -5.30 -13.86
N ASN A 256 -9.72 -5.37 -13.31
CA ASN A 256 -8.99 -6.63 -13.14
C ASN A 256 -9.69 -7.57 -12.15
N SER A 257 -10.22 -7.03 -11.04
CA SER A 257 -11.02 -7.80 -10.08
C SER A 257 -12.31 -8.35 -10.71
N LEU A 258 -13.01 -7.53 -11.51
CA LEU A 258 -14.18 -7.97 -12.24
C LEU A 258 -13.85 -9.04 -13.29
N ALA A 259 -12.75 -8.87 -14.04
CA ALA A 259 -12.30 -9.84 -15.03
C ALA A 259 -11.93 -11.19 -14.39
N ALA A 260 -11.22 -11.19 -13.26
CA ALA A 260 -10.91 -12.39 -12.50
C ALA A 260 -12.18 -13.12 -12.02
N THR A 261 -13.18 -12.38 -11.55
CA THR A 261 -14.48 -12.94 -11.13
C THR A 261 -15.23 -13.60 -12.29
N VAL A 262 -15.21 -12.99 -13.47
CA VAL A 262 -15.87 -13.55 -14.67
C VAL A 262 -15.14 -14.79 -15.19
N ILE A 263 -13.81 -14.84 -15.11
CA ILE A 263 -13.00 -15.99 -15.55
C ILE A 263 -13.11 -17.18 -14.58
N MET A 264 -13.28 -16.91 -13.28
CA MET A 264 -13.48 -17.93 -12.23
C MET A 264 -14.89 -18.52 -12.20
N LEU A 265 -15.83 -18.05 -13.04
CA LEU A 265 -17.10 -18.74 -13.23
C LEU A 265 -16.79 -20.15 -13.76
N PRO A 266 -17.07 -21.22 -12.98
CA PRO A 266 -16.69 -22.57 -13.35
C PRO A 266 -17.22 -22.86 -14.74
N GLY A 267 -16.31 -23.29 -15.61
CA GLY A 267 -16.62 -23.66 -16.98
C GLY A 267 -17.92 -24.46 -16.98
N SER A 268 -18.84 -24.04 -17.84
CA SER A 268 -20.11 -24.67 -18.09
C SER A 268 -19.91 -26.15 -18.46
N GLU A 269 -19.75 -27.01 -17.46
CA GLU A 269 -19.94 -28.44 -17.61
C GLU A 269 -21.41 -28.65 -17.92
N GLU A 270 -21.67 -28.90 -19.21
CA GLU A 270 -22.88 -29.44 -19.81
C GLU A 270 -24.13 -29.46 -18.91
N ARG A 271 -24.66 -28.29 -18.57
CA ARG A 271 -26.03 -28.23 -18.03
C ARG A 271 -26.98 -28.59 -19.17
N PRO A 272 -27.94 -29.51 -18.93
CA PRO A 272 -28.93 -29.87 -19.93
C PRO A 272 -29.70 -28.62 -20.39
N PRO A 273 -30.05 -28.53 -21.68
CA PRO A 273 -30.58 -27.32 -22.30
C PRO A 273 -32.03 -27.07 -21.84
N SER A 274 -32.24 -26.47 -20.68
CA SER A 274 -33.61 -26.10 -20.27
C SER A 274 -33.78 -24.80 -19.47
N SER A 275 -32.76 -23.97 -19.25
CA SER A 275 -33.01 -22.59 -18.76
C SER A 275 -31.85 -21.62 -19.06
N LYS A 276 -31.73 -21.19 -20.33
CA LYS A 276 -30.76 -20.17 -20.78
C LYS A 276 -31.14 -18.70 -20.48
N LYS A 277 -32.25 -18.43 -19.79
CA LYS A 277 -32.78 -17.05 -19.68
C LYS A 277 -32.18 -16.22 -18.56
N THR A 278 -31.66 -16.84 -17.50
CA THR A 278 -31.32 -16.11 -16.26
C THR A 278 -29.92 -15.49 -16.32
N ASP A 279 -28.94 -16.22 -16.86
CA ASP A 279 -27.54 -15.77 -16.90
C ASP A 279 -27.35 -14.59 -17.88
N ASP A 280 -28.08 -14.60 -19.01
CA ASP A 280 -28.05 -13.50 -19.99
C ASP A 280 -28.66 -12.20 -19.42
N GLU A 281 -29.63 -12.31 -18.49
CA GLU A 281 -30.31 -11.17 -17.89
C GLU A 281 -29.46 -10.51 -16.79
N GLU A 282 -28.72 -11.29 -16.01
CA GLU A 282 -27.76 -10.78 -15.02
C GLU A 282 -26.56 -10.08 -15.70
N ILE A 283 -25.98 -10.69 -16.74
CA ILE A 283 -24.93 -10.06 -17.55
C ILE A 283 -25.47 -8.80 -18.22
N ALA A 284 -26.66 -8.83 -18.84
CA ALA A 284 -27.24 -7.65 -19.47
C ALA A 284 -27.56 -6.53 -18.47
N THR A 285 -27.96 -6.87 -17.24
CA THR A 285 -28.22 -5.90 -16.17
C THR A 285 -26.92 -5.24 -15.72
N PHE A 286 -25.86 -6.03 -15.54
CA PHE A 286 -24.54 -5.53 -15.20
C PHE A 286 -23.97 -4.61 -16.29
N LEU A 287 -24.08 -5.01 -17.56
CA LEU A 287 -23.62 -4.20 -18.69
C LEU A 287 -24.40 -2.89 -18.87
N ARG A 288 -25.64 -2.80 -18.37
CA ARG A 288 -26.42 -1.55 -18.35
C ARG A 288 -26.00 -0.60 -17.24
N MET A 289 -25.38 -1.09 -16.17
CA MET A 289 -24.91 -0.28 -15.04
C MET A 289 -23.51 0.32 -15.29
N ALA A 290 -22.67 -0.34 -16.11
CA ALA A 290 -21.30 0.11 -16.38
C ALA A 290 -21.19 1.56 -16.91
N PRO A 291 -22.03 2.04 -17.84
CA PRO A 291 -21.99 3.44 -18.28
C PRO A 291 -22.39 4.43 -17.18
N VAL A 292 -23.31 4.05 -16.29
CA VAL A 292 -23.76 4.90 -15.17
C VAL A 292 -22.64 5.05 -14.15
N LEU A 293 -21.93 3.96 -13.84
CA LEU A 293 -20.74 3.98 -12.99
C LEU A 293 -19.61 4.82 -13.60
N ALA A 294 -19.41 4.73 -14.92
CA ALA A 294 -18.40 5.54 -15.61
C ALA A 294 -18.74 7.05 -15.61
N ASP A 295 -20.01 7.41 -15.76
CA ASP A 295 -20.47 8.81 -15.70
C ASP A 295 -20.37 9.38 -14.27
N GLU A 296 -20.59 8.54 -13.24
CA GLU A 296 -20.43 8.92 -11.83
C GLU A 296 -18.96 9.12 -11.45
N ILE A 297 -18.04 8.34 -12.03
CA ILE A 297 -16.58 8.51 -11.86
C ILE A 297 -16.05 9.77 -12.58
N GLN A 298 -16.75 10.23 -13.62
CA GLN A 298 -16.37 11.44 -14.36
C GLN A 298 -16.87 12.75 -13.74
N ARG A 299 -17.82 12.69 -12.80
CA ARG A 299 -18.37 13.86 -12.10
C ARG A 299 -17.58 14.18 -10.84
#